data_AF-A0A5M4D495-F1
#
_entry.id   AF-A0A5M4D495-F1
#
_cell.length_a   1.000
_cell.length_b   1.000
_cell.length_c   1.000
_cell.angle_alpha   90.00
_cell.angle_beta   90.00
_cell.angle_gamma   90.00
#
_symmetry.space_group_name_H-M   'P 1'
#
loop_
_entity.id
_entity.type
_entity.pdbx_description
1 polymer ?
#
loop_
_entity_poly.entity_id
_entity_poly.type
_entity_poly.pdbx_seq_one_letter_code
_entity_poly.pdbx_strand_id
1 'polypeptide(L)'
;MRRIEMLVIGGLSGVMLLSGCAGQPPVGERSGRVNPSDTTPPEAADSRPLVADFIAYSDQIAEALMRDMMDNEQLAPLHAERTTVLYGDIKNETGIVSTNDFEVVRERTKNRLMQSRTFNSAFRFLTSRQRLEELQKTELGGDMFEKDASGRVRNPRIHPDDTLLLNGTMYRISRGPTNYYLMTFELVRFSDGEIVWTNDYETKRW
;
A
#
# COMPACT_ATOMS: atom_id res chain seq x y z
N MET A 1 67.61 56.91 -3.10
CA MET A 1 67.45 57.27 -1.67
C MET A 1 66.15 56.64 -1.18
N ARG A 2 66.19 55.49 -0.48
CA ARG A 2 65.98 55.32 0.99
C ARG A 2 64.68 56.00 1.47
N ARG A 3 63.68 55.33 2.05
CA ARG A 3 63.66 54.49 3.28
C ARG A 3 62.42 53.55 3.22
N ILE A 4 62.52 52.24 3.49
CA ILE A 4 62.60 51.51 4.79
C ILE A 4 61.31 51.58 5.63
N GLU A 5 60.59 50.44 5.59
CA GLU A 5 59.91 49.67 6.64
C GLU A 5 59.05 50.37 7.72
N MET A 6 57.81 49.89 7.86
CA MET A 6 57.40 49.31 9.15
C MET A 6 56.29 48.26 8.99
N LEU A 7 56.68 47.05 9.37
CA LEU A 7 55.95 45.80 9.48
C LEU A 7 55.04 45.85 10.73
N VAL A 8 53.72 45.68 10.57
CA VAL A 8 52.80 45.42 11.70
C VAL A 8 52.24 44.01 11.54
N ILE A 9 52.87 43.07 12.25
CA ILE A 9 52.37 41.72 12.46
C ILE A 9 51.28 41.80 13.54
N GLY A 10 50.02 41.89 13.12
CA GLY A 10 48.86 41.70 13.98
C GLY A 10 48.51 40.22 14.03
N GLY A 11 48.82 39.56 15.15
CA GLY A 11 48.45 38.17 15.39
C GLY A 11 46.93 38.02 15.48
N LEU A 12 46.34 37.33 14.50
CA LEU A 12 45.00 36.77 14.62
C LEU A 12 45.13 35.33 15.13
N SER A 13 44.87 35.16 16.43
CA SER A 13 44.56 33.87 17.04
C SER A 13 43.32 33.29 16.36
N GLY A 14 43.54 32.43 15.37
CA GLY A 14 42.49 31.61 14.76
C GLY A 14 41.99 30.58 15.76
N VAL A 15 40.88 30.88 16.42
CA VAL A 15 40.08 29.93 17.17
C VAL A 15 39.64 28.83 16.19
N MET A 16 40.26 27.65 16.30
CA MET A 16 39.73 26.43 15.70
C MET A 16 38.39 26.13 16.39
N LEU A 17 37.31 26.66 15.82
CA LEU A 17 35.98 26.13 16.07
C LEU A 17 35.97 24.71 15.54
N LEU A 18 36.22 23.77 16.45
CA LEU A 18 35.83 22.39 16.33
C LEU A 18 34.33 22.41 16.04
N SER A 19 33.99 22.36 14.75
CA SER A 19 32.66 22.04 14.24
C SER A 19 32.36 20.59 14.64
N GLY A 20 32.11 20.40 15.93
CA GLY A 20 31.52 19.18 16.47
C GLY A 20 30.20 18.98 15.76
N CYS A 21 29.99 17.77 15.28
CA CYS A 21 28.76 17.30 14.69
C CYS A 21 27.58 17.56 15.65
N ALA A 22 26.99 18.75 15.61
CA ALA A 22 25.75 19.11 16.29
C ALA A 22 24.56 18.55 15.48
N GLY A 23 24.65 17.29 15.06
CA GLY A 23 23.49 16.50 14.72
C GLY A 23 23.09 15.78 15.99
N GLN A 24 22.42 16.48 16.90
CA GLN A 24 21.84 15.85 18.08
C GLN A 24 20.92 14.73 17.56
N PRO A 25 21.25 13.44 17.82
CA PRO A 25 20.40 12.37 17.34
C PRO A 25 19.00 12.59 17.92
N PRO A 26 17.93 12.41 17.13
CA PRO A 26 16.58 12.57 17.63
C PRO A 26 16.44 11.76 18.92
N VAL A 27 16.00 12.44 19.98
CA VAL A 27 15.90 11.85 21.31
C VAL A 27 14.85 10.75 21.22
N GLY A 28 15.32 9.51 21.05
CA GLY A 28 14.44 8.35 21.03
C GLY A 28 13.68 8.29 22.35
N GLU A 29 12.36 8.14 22.27
CA GLU A 29 11.56 7.83 23.44
C GLU A 29 12.14 6.58 24.12
N ARG A 30 12.10 6.52 25.46
CA ARG A 30 12.65 5.42 26.28
C ARG A 30 12.15 4.01 25.91
N SER A 31 11.17 3.89 25.02
CA SER A 31 10.68 2.64 24.45
C SER A 31 11.61 2.02 23.39
N GLY A 32 12.60 2.78 22.87
CA GLY A 32 13.46 2.34 21.78
C GLY A 32 12.74 2.21 20.44
N ARG A 33 11.50 2.69 20.34
CA ARG A 33 10.69 2.71 19.12
C ARG A 33 10.55 4.14 18.64
N VAL A 34 10.93 4.40 17.40
CA VAL A 34 10.63 5.66 16.71
C VAL A 34 9.19 5.57 16.20
N ASN A 35 8.42 6.65 16.31
CA ASN A 35 7.08 6.69 15.76
C ASN A 35 7.17 6.56 14.22
N PRO A 36 6.43 5.66 13.57
CA PRO A 36 6.47 5.51 12.11
C PRO A 36 6.10 6.78 11.32
N SER A 37 5.51 7.78 11.97
CA SER A 37 5.20 9.08 11.35
C SER A 37 6.34 10.10 11.44
N ASP A 38 7.36 9.85 12.28
CA ASP A 38 8.49 10.76 12.42
C ASP A 38 9.51 10.49 11.31
N THR A 39 9.84 11.51 10.52
CA THR A 39 10.90 11.41 9.50
C THR A 39 12.27 11.55 10.17
N THR A 40 13.12 10.56 9.97
CA THR A 40 14.52 10.62 10.43
C THR A 40 15.41 11.37 9.45
N PRO A 41 16.55 11.94 9.87
CA PRO A 41 17.46 12.65 8.95
C PRO A 41 17.92 11.83 7.73
N PRO A 42 18.21 10.51 7.84
CA PRO A 42 18.52 9.68 6.66
C PRO A 42 17.34 9.51 5.70
N GLU A 43 16.12 9.39 6.23
CA GLU A 43 14.90 9.28 5.42
C GLU A 43 14.59 10.59 4.68
N ALA A 44 14.87 11.75 5.30
CA ALA A 44 14.74 13.05 4.66
C ALA A 44 15.70 13.25 3.48
N ALA A 45 16.82 12.52 3.43
CA ALA A 45 17.78 12.57 2.34
C ALA A 45 17.46 11.58 1.19
N ASP A 46 16.50 10.66 1.38
CA ASP A 46 16.08 9.70 0.36
C ASP A 46 15.04 10.35 -0.58
N SER A 47 15.18 10.11 -1.88
CA SER A 47 14.25 10.60 -2.90
C SER A 47 13.05 9.67 -3.11
N ARG A 48 13.07 8.48 -2.51
CA ARG A 48 11.96 7.53 -2.50
C ARG A 48 10.87 7.98 -1.52
N PRO A 49 9.62 7.53 -1.71
CA PRO A 49 8.59 7.86 -0.75
C PRO A 49 8.84 7.19 0.59
N LEU A 50 8.56 7.93 1.65
CA LEU A 50 8.57 7.42 3.02
C LEU A 50 7.52 6.33 3.20
N VAL A 51 7.88 5.31 3.95
CA VAL A 51 6.97 4.22 4.32
C VAL A 51 5.72 4.75 5.03
N ALA A 52 5.88 5.79 5.85
CA ALA A 52 4.78 6.49 6.52
C ALA A 52 3.69 6.97 5.56
N ASP A 53 4.10 7.52 4.42
CA ASP A 53 3.17 8.06 3.41
C ASP A 53 2.44 6.94 2.68
N PHE A 54 3.12 5.82 2.42
CA PHE A 54 2.47 4.64 1.86
C PHE A 54 1.43 4.04 2.80
N ILE A 55 1.72 4.01 4.10
CA ILE A 55 0.78 3.55 5.13
C ILE A 55 -0.45 4.49 5.16
N ALA A 56 -0.23 5.80 5.24
CA ALA A 56 -1.32 6.77 5.24
C ALA A 56 -2.16 6.68 3.95
N TYR A 57 -1.50 6.56 2.80
CA TYR A 57 -2.16 6.39 1.51
C TYR A 57 -2.98 5.10 1.44
N SER A 58 -2.46 3.98 1.95
CA SER A 58 -3.19 2.71 1.97
C SER A 58 -4.46 2.78 2.84
N ASP A 59 -4.41 3.50 3.95
CA ASP A 59 -5.57 3.71 4.83
C ASP A 59 -6.61 4.59 4.11
N GLN A 60 -6.19 5.68 3.47
CA GLN A 60 -7.07 6.56 2.68
C GLN A 60 -7.72 5.82 1.51
N ILE A 61 -6.95 5.03 0.75
CA ILE A 61 -7.48 4.21 -0.34
C ILE A 61 -8.51 3.22 0.19
N ALA A 62 -8.21 2.50 1.26
CA ALA A 62 -9.12 1.50 1.79
C ALA A 62 -10.46 2.14 2.21
N GLU A 63 -10.41 3.30 2.87
CA GLU A 63 -11.60 4.05 3.27
C GLU A 63 -12.41 4.56 2.07
N ALA A 64 -11.74 5.11 1.06
CA ALA A 64 -12.38 5.58 -0.16
C ALA A 64 -13.00 4.41 -0.94
N LEU A 65 -12.26 3.31 -1.11
CA LEU A 65 -12.72 2.08 -1.76
C LEU A 65 -13.96 1.51 -1.08
N MET A 66 -13.97 1.41 0.25
CA MET A 66 -15.15 0.94 0.97
C MET A 66 -16.35 1.85 0.75
N ARG A 67 -16.15 3.17 0.78
CA ARG A 67 -17.23 4.14 0.56
C ARG A 67 -17.80 4.00 -0.85
N ASP A 68 -16.92 4.01 -1.84
CA ASP A 68 -17.32 3.95 -3.25
C ASP A 68 -18.01 2.63 -3.58
N MET A 69 -17.55 1.50 -3.02
CA MET A 69 -18.24 0.23 -3.19
C MET A 69 -19.63 0.21 -2.54
N MET A 70 -19.77 0.80 -1.35
CA MET A 70 -21.05 0.84 -0.62
C MET A 70 -22.07 1.81 -1.21
N ASP A 71 -21.60 2.93 -1.75
CA ASP A 71 -22.44 4.03 -2.26
C ASP A 71 -22.79 3.88 -3.75
N ASN A 72 -22.15 2.95 -4.47
CA ASN A 72 -22.41 2.74 -5.89
C ASN A 72 -23.74 1.99 -6.14
N GLU A 73 -24.69 2.66 -6.79
CA GLU A 73 -26.00 2.11 -7.16
C GLU A 73 -25.92 0.85 -8.04
N GLN A 74 -24.87 0.71 -8.87
CA GLN A 74 -24.65 -0.48 -9.70
C GLN A 74 -24.26 -1.70 -8.87
N LEU A 75 -23.66 -1.49 -7.69
CA LEU A 75 -23.29 -2.55 -6.75
C LEU A 75 -24.39 -2.79 -5.69
N ALA A 76 -25.36 -1.88 -5.55
CA ALA A 76 -26.43 -2.00 -4.57
C ALA A 76 -27.22 -3.33 -4.63
N PRO A 77 -27.55 -3.91 -5.80
CA PRO A 77 -28.18 -5.23 -5.86
C PRO A 77 -27.33 -6.34 -5.22
N LEU A 78 -26.00 -6.23 -5.34
CA LEU A 78 -25.03 -7.21 -4.81
C LEU A 78 -24.94 -7.15 -3.27
N HIS A 79 -25.28 -6.01 -2.67
CA HIS A 79 -25.27 -5.85 -1.21
C HIS A 79 -26.34 -6.69 -0.52
N ALA A 80 -27.48 -6.94 -1.17
CA ALA A 80 -28.60 -7.68 -0.58
C ALA A 80 -28.29 -9.18 -0.41
N GLU A 81 -27.47 -9.73 -1.31
CA GLU A 81 -27.17 -11.17 -1.37
C GLU A 81 -25.86 -11.54 -0.66
N ARG A 82 -25.17 -10.55 -0.10
CA ARG A 82 -23.86 -10.71 0.56
C ARG A 82 -22.81 -11.33 -0.37
N THR A 83 -22.57 -10.65 -1.50
CA THR A 83 -21.61 -11.03 -2.53
C THR A 83 -20.22 -11.31 -1.96
N THR A 84 -19.58 -12.34 -2.50
CA THR A 84 -18.22 -12.73 -2.14
C THR A 84 -17.23 -11.92 -2.98
N VAL A 85 -16.30 -11.24 -2.33
CA VAL A 85 -15.20 -10.53 -3.00
C VAL A 85 -13.92 -11.28 -2.71
N LEU A 86 -13.28 -11.80 -3.76
CA LEU A 86 -11.95 -12.36 -3.70
C LEU A 86 -10.96 -11.22 -3.87
N TYR A 87 -10.04 -11.09 -2.92
CA TYR A 87 -8.92 -10.18 -3.07
C TYR A 87 -7.97 -10.73 -4.14
N GLY A 88 -7.99 -10.09 -5.30
CA GLY A 88 -7.22 -10.46 -6.47
C GLY A 88 -5.78 -9.99 -6.39
N ASP A 89 -5.17 -9.89 -7.56
CA ASP A 89 -3.80 -9.41 -7.67
C ASP A 89 -3.79 -7.88 -7.76
N ILE A 90 -2.89 -7.26 -7.01
CA ILE A 90 -2.60 -5.83 -7.15
C ILE A 90 -1.21 -5.74 -7.74
N LYS A 91 -1.10 -5.16 -8.93
CA LYS A 91 0.16 -5.06 -9.66
C LYS A 91 0.89 -3.76 -9.34
N ASN A 92 2.21 -3.84 -9.24
CA ASN A 92 3.08 -2.68 -9.07
C ASN A 92 3.71 -2.31 -10.41
N GLU A 93 3.21 -1.25 -11.03
CA GLU A 93 3.71 -0.68 -12.29
C GLU A 93 4.44 0.66 -12.05
N THR A 94 4.89 0.91 -10.81
CA THR A 94 5.53 2.19 -10.44
C THR A 94 7.00 2.30 -10.88
N GLY A 95 7.66 1.16 -11.14
CA GLY A 95 9.06 1.05 -11.54
C GLY A 95 10.11 1.45 -10.48
N ILE A 96 9.72 2.02 -9.33
CA ILE A 96 10.65 2.45 -8.27
C ILE A 96 10.27 2.00 -6.87
N VAL A 97 8.97 1.74 -6.61
CA VAL A 97 8.54 1.27 -5.30
C VAL A 97 8.99 -0.16 -5.20
N SER A 98 9.74 -0.48 -4.15
CA SER A 98 10.21 -1.84 -3.95
C SER A 98 9.02 -2.78 -3.82
N THR A 99 9.16 -4.01 -4.30
CA THR A 99 8.10 -5.03 -4.16
C THR A 99 7.69 -5.18 -2.69
N ASN A 100 8.64 -5.10 -1.76
CA ASN A 100 8.36 -5.23 -0.33
C ASN A 100 7.49 -4.08 0.21
N ASP A 101 7.76 -2.83 -0.17
CA ASP A 101 6.96 -1.69 0.31
C ASP A 101 5.54 -1.74 -0.26
N PHE A 102 5.43 -2.13 -1.53
CA PHE A 102 4.16 -2.32 -2.19
C PHE A 102 3.33 -3.45 -1.55
N GLU A 103 3.97 -4.56 -1.18
CA GLU A 103 3.32 -5.66 -0.46
C GLU A 103 2.73 -5.21 0.88
N VAL A 104 3.41 -4.32 1.59
CA VAL A 104 2.87 -3.73 2.84
C VAL A 104 1.61 -2.92 2.57
N VAL A 105 1.59 -2.09 1.52
CA VAL A 105 0.39 -1.34 1.09
C VAL A 105 -0.74 -2.32 0.78
N ARG A 106 -0.47 -3.34 -0.04
CA ARG A 106 -1.44 -4.37 -0.43
C ARG A 106 -2.04 -5.09 0.78
N GLU A 107 -1.21 -5.56 1.70
CA GLU A 107 -1.65 -6.28 2.89
C GLU A 107 -2.42 -5.37 3.84
N ARG A 108 -2.01 -4.11 3.97
CA ARG A 108 -2.68 -3.13 4.83
C ARG A 108 -4.06 -2.77 4.31
N THR A 109 -4.19 -2.45 3.02
CA THR A 109 -5.49 -2.20 2.37
C THR A 109 -6.42 -3.39 2.59
N LYS A 110 -5.97 -4.61 2.30
CA LYS A 110 -6.73 -5.84 2.54
C LYS A 110 -7.20 -5.97 3.99
N ASN A 111 -6.29 -5.76 4.96
CA ASN A 111 -6.62 -5.88 6.38
C ASN A 111 -7.65 -4.82 6.81
N ARG A 112 -7.57 -3.60 6.30
CA ARG A 112 -8.56 -2.53 6.57
C ARG A 112 -9.95 -2.91 6.06
N LEU A 113 -10.03 -3.40 4.82
CA LEU A 113 -11.28 -3.90 4.24
C LEU A 113 -11.89 -5.01 5.11
N MET A 114 -11.08 -6.01 5.49
CA MET A 114 -11.52 -7.14 6.32
C MET A 114 -11.92 -6.75 7.76
N GLN A 115 -11.40 -5.64 8.30
CA GLN A 115 -11.72 -5.18 9.65
C GLN A 115 -13.00 -4.33 9.71
N SER A 116 -13.46 -3.80 8.58
CA SER A 116 -14.63 -2.91 8.52
C SER A 116 -15.93 -3.68 8.70
N ARG A 117 -16.65 -3.42 9.80
CA ARG A 117 -17.94 -4.06 10.10
C ARG A 117 -19.01 -3.71 9.07
N THR A 118 -19.08 -2.44 8.68
CA THR A 118 -20.04 -1.95 7.69
C THR A 118 -19.84 -2.68 6.37
N PHE A 119 -18.60 -2.71 5.91
CA PHE A 119 -18.25 -3.37 4.66
C PHE A 119 -18.49 -4.90 4.71
N ASN A 120 -18.15 -5.56 5.82
CA ASN A 120 -18.38 -6.99 6.03
C ASN A 120 -19.86 -7.39 6.14
N SER A 121 -20.76 -6.43 6.34
CA SER A 121 -22.20 -6.67 6.33
C SER A 121 -22.75 -6.81 4.91
N ALA A 122 -22.17 -6.09 3.94
CA ALA A 122 -22.53 -6.14 2.53
C ALA A 122 -21.69 -7.16 1.73
N PHE A 123 -20.41 -7.31 2.07
CA PHE A 123 -19.48 -8.15 1.32
C PHE A 123 -18.84 -9.23 2.20
N ARG A 124 -18.57 -10.39 1.60
CA ARG A 124 -17.72 -11.43 2.22
C ARG A 124 -16.35 -11.39 1.56
N PHE A 125 -15.34 -10.94 2.29
CA PHE A 125 -13.97 -11.01 1.80
C PHE A 125 -13.37 -12.40 2.00
N LEU A 126 -12.91 -13.00 0.92
CA LEU A 126 -12.07 -14.19 0.98
C LEU A 126 -10.64 -13.84 0.57
N THR A 127 -9.70 -14.48 1.25
CA THR A 127 -8.28 -14.38 0.92
C THR A 127 -7.99 -14.98 -0.46
N SER A 128 -6.80 -14.67 -0.99
CA SER A 128 -6.21 -15.27 -2.19
C SER A 128 -6.60 -16.74 -2.37
N ARG A 129 -7.04 -17.07 -3.59
CA ARG A 129 -7.40 -18.42 -4.01
C ARG A 129 -6.27 -19.42 -3.75
N GLN A 130 -5.01 -19.07 -4.03
CA GLN A 130 -3.86 -19.94 -3.77
C GLN A 130 -3.75 -20.28 -2.28
N ARG A 131 -3.88 -19.27 -1.40
CA ARG A 131 -3.82 -19.51 0.04
C ARG A 131 -4.98 -20.36 0.53
N LEU A 132 -6.17 -20.20 -0.07
CA LEU A 132 -7.32 -21.03 0.25
C LEU A 132 -7.12 -22.48 -0.23
N GLU A 133 -6.58 -22.68 -1.44
CA GLU A 133 -6.22 -24.00 -1.97
C GLU A 133 -5.13 -24.67 -1.13
N GLU A 134 -4.11 -23.92 -0.71
CA GLU A 134 -3.05 -24.40 0.19
C GLU A 134 -3.61 -24.81 1.55
N LEU A 135 -4.41 -23.96 2.19
CA LEU A 135 -5.05 -24.27 3.48
C LEU A 135 -5.98 -25.47 3.36
N GLN A 136 -6.77 -25.56 2.29
CA GLN A 136 -7.61 -26.74 2.05
C GLN A 136 -6.77 -28.01 1.86
N LYS A 137 -5.69 -27.93 1.09
CA LYS A 137 -4.78 -29.07 0.89
C LYS A 137 -4.13 -29.52 2.20
N THR A 138 -3.77 -28.58 3.07
CA THR A 138 -3.15 -28.87 4.38
C THR A 138 -4.15 -29.42 5.39
N GLU A 139 -5.34 -28.84 5.49
CA GLU A 139 -6.32 -29.18 6.53
C GLU A 139 -7.16 -30.42 6.19
N LEU A 140 -7.44 -30.65 4.91
CA LEU A 140 -8.46 -31.62 4.48
C LEU A 140 -7.89 -32.85 3.78
N GLY A 141 -6.59 -32.87 3.48
CA GLY A 141 -5.99 -33.88 2.60
C GLY A 141 -6.45 -33.71 1.16
N GLY A 142 -5.67 -34.20 0.19
CA GLY A 142 -5.82 -33.89 -1.24
C GLY A 142 -7.11 -34.31 -1.95
N ASP A 143 -8.14 -34.78 -1.24
CA ASP A 143 -9.25 -35.57 -1.80
C ASP A 143 -10.63 -34.88 -1.81
N MET A 144 -10.73 -33.58 -1.48
CA MET A 144 -12.04 -32.89 -1.37
C MET A 144 -12.43 -31.97 -2.52
N PHE A 145 -11.69 -31.97 -3.62
CA PHE A 145 -12.23 -31.41 -4.86
C PHE A 145 -13.08 -32.48 -5.54
N GLU A 146 -14.31 -32.64 -5.04
CA GLU A 146 -15.33 -33.43 -5.71
C GLU A 146 -15.58 -32.73 -7.06
N LYS A 147 -14.98 -33.30 -8.11
CA LYS A 147 -15.21 -32.87 -9.47
C LYS A 147 -16.63 -33.31 -9.81
N ASP A 148 -17.48 -32.37 -10.23
CA ASP A 148 -18.77 -32.75 -10.78
C ASP A 148 -18.59 -33.64 -12.04
N ALA A 149 -19.67 -34.20 -12.56
CA ALA A 149 -19.64 -35.03 -13.76
C ALA A 149 -19.05 -34.31 -15.01
N SER A 150 -18.90 -32.98 -14.96
CA SER A 150 -18.27 -32.15 -15.99
C SER A 150 -16.79 -31.81 -15.70
N GLY A 151 -16.21 -32.34 -14.62
CA GLY A 151 -14.83 -32.12 -14.23
C GLY A 151 -14.59 -30.81 -13.46
N ARG A 152 -15.64 -30.06 -13.11
CA ARG A 152 -15.51 -28.78 -12.40
C ARG A 152 -15.35 -29.03 -10.90
N VAL A 153 -14.33 -28.40 -10.34
CA VAL A 153 -14.08 -28.40 -8.89
C VAL A 153 -15.19 -27.58 -8.21
N ARG A 154 -16.08 -28.26 -7.49
CA ARG A 154 -17.15 -27.60 -6.76
C ARG A 154 -16.63 -27.20 -5.38
N ASN A 155 -16.03 -26.02 -5.26
CA ASN A 155 -15.75 -25.46 -3.93
C ASN A 155 -17.08 -24.92 -3.36
N PRO A 156 -17.66 -25.55 -2.32
CA PRO A 156 -18.98 -25.16 -1.82
C PRO A 156 -19.01 -23.74 -1.23
N ARG A 157 -17.87 -23.05 -1.16
CA ARG A 157 -17.74 -21.70 -0.59
C ARG A 157 -17.64 -20.58 -1.64
N ILE A 158 -17.41 -20.90 -2.91
CA ILE A 158 -17.25 -19.91 -3.99
C ILE A 158 -18.26 -20.23 -5.08
N HIS A 159 -19.36 -19.46 -5.11
CA HIS A 159 -20.34 -19.52 -6.19
C HIS A 159 -19.95 -18.52 -7.28
N PRO A 160 -19.65 -18.97 -8.51
CA PRO A 160 -19.16 -18.08 -9.57
C PRO A 160 -20.06 -16.87 -9.86
N ASP A 161 -21.38 -17.06 -9.74
CA ASP A 161 -22.37 -16.02 -10.05
C ASP A 161 -22.41 -14.92 -8.98
N ASP A 162 -22.05 -15.25 -7.73
CA ASP A 162 -22.09 -14.34 -6.58
C ASP A 162 -20.68 -13.91 -6.15
N THR A 163 -19.68 -14.11 -7.01
CA THR A 163 -18.28 -13.84 -6.71
C THR A 163 -17.71 -12.75 -7.62
N LEU A 164 -17.10 -11.74 -7.00
CA LEU A 164 -16.31 -10.70 -7.66
C LEU A 164 -14.82 -10.86 -7.35
N LEU A 165 -13.98 -10.50 -8.30
CA LEU A 165 -12.53 -10.37 -8.16
C LEU A 165 -12.19 -8.89 -8.03
N LEU A 166 -11.56 -8.49 -6.92
CA LEU A 166 -11.00 -7.16 -6.76
C LEU A 166 -9.54 -7.16 -7.22
N ASN A 167 -9.28 -6.61 -8.39
CA ASN A 167 -7.92 -6.41 -8.91
C ASN A 167 -7.51 -4.96 -8.75
N GLY A 168 -6.20 -4.70 -8.73
CA GLY A 168 -5.72 -3.33 -8.75
C GLY A 168 -4.39 -3.17 -9.49
N THR A 169 -4.10 -1.95 -9.89
CA THR A 169 -2.80 -1.59 -10.47
C THR A 169 -2.34 -0.26 -9.94
N MET A 170 -1.11 -0.21 -9.44
CA MET A 170 -0.48 1.02 -8.94
C MET A 170 0.50 1.56 -9.98
N TYR A 171 0.24 2.78 -10.43
CA TYR A 171 1.08 3.53 -11.35
C TYR A 171 1.78 4.68 -10.63
N ARG A 172 2.89 5.12 -11.24
CA ARG A 172 3.58 6.35 -10.86
C ARG A 172 3.71 7.26 -12.08
N ILE A 173 3.39 8.53 -11.91
CA ILE A 173 3.72 9.59 -12.86
C ILE A 173 4.78 10.48 -12.21
N SER A 174 5.98 10.50 -12.78
CA SER A 174 7.10 11.32 -12.31
C SER A 174 7.24 12.58 -13.17
N ARG A 175 7.31 13.76 -12.55
CA ARG A 175 7.60 15.03 -13.22
C ARG A 175 8.61 15.83 -12.39
N GLY A 176 9.89 15.65 -12.70
CA GLY A 176 10.98 16.30 -11.96
C GLY A 176 11.02 15.81 -10.50
N PRO A 177 10.96 16.72 -9.49
CA PRO A 177 10.95 16.34 -8.08
C PRO A 177 9.59 15.82 -7.60
N THR A 178 8.51 16.06 -8.35
CA THR A 178 7.14 15.71 -7.92
C THR A 178 6.78 14.30 -8.37
N ASN A 179 6.27 13.51 -7.42
CA ASN A 179 5.78 12.16 -7.67
C ASN A 179 4.27 12.11 -7.47
N TYR A 180 3.60 11.51 -8.44
CA TYR A 180 2.18 11.24 -8.40
C TYR A 180 1.96 9.74 -8.42
N TYR A 181 1.10 9.25 -7.54
CA TYR A 181 0.73 7.85 -7.48
C TYR A 181 -0.75 7.70 -7.77
N LEU A 182 -1.06 6.78 -8.67
CA LEU A 182 -2.41 6.42 -9.06
C LEU A 182 -2.61 4.94 -8.75
N MET A 183 -3.66 4.61 -8.03
CA MET A 183 -4.09 3.24 -7.79
C MET A 183 -5.45 3.05 -8.45
N THR A 184 -5.52 2.22 -9.47
CA THR A 184 -6.77 1.83 -10.13
C THR A 184 -7.25 0.53 -9.54
N PHE A 185 -8.52 0.44 -9.14
CA PHE A 185 -9.16 -0.82 -8.77
C PHE A 185 -10.23 -1.20 -9.78
N GLU A 186 -10.35 -2.49 -10.02
CA GLU A 186 -11.36 -3.09 -10.88
C GLU A 186 -12.06 -4.22 -10.14
N LEU A 187 -13.39 -4.24 -10.19
CA LEU A 187 -14.19 -5.39 -9.79
C LEU A 187 -14.62 -6.15 -11.03
N VAL A 188 -14.27 -7.43 -11.07
CA VAL A 188 -14.54 -8.31 -12.19
C VAL A 188 -15.45 -9.44 -11.76
N ARG A 189 -16.55 -9.69 -12.46
CA ARG A 189 -17.43 -10.83 -12.17
C ARG A 189 -16.70 -12.14 -12.48
N PHE A 190 -16.76 -13.08 -11.55
CA PHE A 190 -16.00 -14.33 -11.66
C PHE A 190 -16.55 -15.28 -12.73
N SER A 191 -17.86 -15.24 -13.02
CA SER A 191 -18.52 -16.14 -13.96
C SER A 191 -18.17 -15.88 -15.42
N ASP A 192 -18.08 -14.61 -15.84
CA ASP A 192 -17.89 -14.20 -17.24
C ASP A 192 -16.68 -13.28 -17.49
N GLY A 193 -16.05 -12.77 -16.43
CA GLY A 193 -14.92 -11.86 -16.53
C GLY A 193 -15.31 -10.40 -16.86
N GLU A 194 -16.59 -10.03 -16.74
CA GLU A 194 -17.05 -8.65 -16.97
C GLU A 194 -16.53 -7.71 -15.87
N ILE A 195 -15.98 -6.56 -16.26
CA ILE A 195 -15.63 -5.49 -15.31
C ILE A 195 -16.93 -4.77 -14.92
N VAL A 196 -17.39 -4.98 -13.70
CA VAL A 196 -18.64 -4.38 -13.18
C VAL A 196 -18.42 -3.02 -12.54
N TRP A 197 -17.18 -2.71 -12.14
CA TRP A 197 -16.82 -1.43 -11.55
C TRP A 197 -15.33 -1.17 -11.71
N THR A 198 -14.99 0.09 -11.94
CA THR A 198 -13.61 0.58 -11.97
C THR A 198 -13.56 1.95 -11.32
N ASN A 199 -12.51 2.22 -10.54
CA ASN A 199 -12.26 3.56 -10.02
C ASN A 199 -10.77 3.82 -9.78
N ASP A 200 -10.41 5.10 -9.84
CA ASP A 200 -9.06 5.61 -9.71
C ASP A 200 -8.89 6.38 -8.40
N TYR A 201 -7.84 6.05 -7.66
CA TYR A 201 -7.47 6.71 -6.41
C TYR A 201 -6.10 7.34 -6.56
N GLU A 202 -6.01 8.62 -6.21
CA GLU A 202 -4.86 9.44 -6.55
C GLU A 202 -4.26 10.05 -5.29
N THR A 203 -2.93 10.03 -5.20
CA THR A 203 -2.22 10.82 -4.20
C THR A 203 -1.05 11.57 -4.82
N LYS A 204 -0.93 12.82 -4.41
CA LYS A 204 0.15 13.71 -4.83
C LYS A 204 1.10 13.93 -3.66
N ARG A 205 2.39 13.68 -3.91
CA ARG A 205 3.46 14.09 -3.01
C ARG A 205 4.28 15.20 -3.66
N TRP A 206 4.43 16.31 -2.94
CA TRP A 206 5.30 17.43 -3.32
C TRP A 206 6.73 17.22 -2.83
#